data_AF-A0A7X8ULE5-F1
#
_entry.id   AF-A0A7X8ULE5-F1
#
_cell.length_a   1.000
_cell.length_b   1.000
_cell.length_c   1.000
_cell.angle_alpha   90.00
_cell.angle_beta   90.00
_cell.angle_gamma   90.00
#
_symmetry.space_group_name_H-M   'P 1'
#
loop_
_entity.id
_entity.type
_entity.pdbx_description
1 polymer ?
#
loop_
_entity_poly.entity_id
_entity_poly.type
_entity_poly.pdbx_seq_one_letter_code
_entity_poly.pdbx_strand_id
1 'polypeptide(L)'
;MTQGTSVPFSEFVQYAGDDATRWSQLAGGTLVHRILGDGLIEDVVLFEGQRRIVAVFDSDDGQRRKKLSVQALLDLQRVIEVRVPGDSAELVELKQRFDQRAHKMVRLKELAAKFKLPSCSVRPSAKLLETLDLMDAGKPLPTGCVTWLRGNQDRALVKLLADYRYREYRATRDPWTLAEASALYRDAGLAGHSIKVTDGFTPAGAAAAASAAVLNSRAAALADADRVDESYQCAHQALVLDPESAYVSNLLGRLEYIRGHAELGDAYFARAEAAENGSVRVDAQRKRALEAAKGEIKRDLARFLLEKDPKRYAWAKRHLQQAPGSP
;
A
#
# COMPACT_ATOMS: atom_id res chain seq x y z
N MET A 1 -38.43 -10.85 29.49
CA MET A 1 -37.38 -10.95 28.46
C MET A 1 -36.07 -10.55 29.12
N THR A 2 -35.29 -11.52 29.56
CA THR A 2 -33.95 -11.29 30.12
C THR A 2 -33.06 -10.73 29.01
N GLN A 3 -32.51 -9.52 29.21
CA GLN A 3 -31.50 -8.96 28.33
C GLN A 3 -30.27 -9.86 28.38
N GLY A 4 -30.06 -10.67 27.35
CA GLY A 4 -28.87 -11.49 27.20
C GLY A 4 -27.78 -10.75 26.41
N THR A 5 -26.52 -11.13 26.63
CA THR A 5 -25.40 -10.60 25.84
C THR A 5 -25.44 -11.19 24.44
N SER A 6 -25.64 -10.33 23.42
CA SER A 6 -25.60 -10.74 22.01
C SER A 6 -24.18 -10.75 21.45
N VAL A 7 -23.77 -11.85 20.81
CA VAL A 7 -22.45 -12.04 20.21
C VAL A 7 -22.62 -12.71 18.83
N PRO A 8 -21.87 -12.31 17.78
CA PRO A 8 -21.85 -13.02 16.52
C PRO A 8 -21.50 -14.50 16.71
N PHE A 9 -22.21 -15.38 16.02
CA PHE A 9 -22.08 -16.82 16.25
C PHE A 9 -20.64 -17.32 16.02
N SER A 10 -19.99 -16.86 14.95
CA SER A 10 -18.60 -17.24 14.64
C SER A 10 -17.59 -16.82 15.70
N GLU A 11 -17.75 -15.64 16.30
CA GLU A 11 -16.88 -15.15 17.38
C GLU A 11 -17.12 -15.95 18.66
N PHE A 12 -18.37 -16.27 18.97
CA PHE A 12 -18.69 -17.17 20.09
C PHE A 12 -18.07 -18.55 19.89
N VAL A 13 -18.15 -19.14 18.69
CA VAL A 13 -17.54 -20.46 18.41
C VAL A 13 -16.02 -20.42 18.62
N GLN A 14 -15.34 -19.36 18.17
CA GLN A 14 -13.90 -19.19 18.40
C GLN A 14 -13.57 -19.02 19.88
N TYR A 15 -14.34 -18.23 20.61
CA TYR A 15 -14.20 -18.05 22.05
C TYR A 15 -14.42 -19.36 22.83
N ALA A 16 -15.48 -20.08 22.49
CA ALA A 16 -15.83 -21.34 23.14
C ALA A 16 -14.79 -22.42 22.84
N GLY A 17 -14.25 -22.44 21.61
CA GLY A 17 -13.25 -23.43 21.19
C GLY A 17 -13.72 -24.83 21.55
N ASP A 18 -12.88 -25.56 22.30
CA ASP A 18 -13.23 -26.89 22.79
C ASP A 18 -13.83 -26.97 24.21
N ASP A 19 -13.98 -25.83 24.88
CA ASP A 19 -14.42 -25.77 26.27
C ASP A 19 -15.93 -26.01 26.41
N ALA A 20 -16.30 -27.19 26.91
CA ALA A 20 -17.70 -27.57 27.15
C ALA A 20 -18.44 -26.59 28.09
N THR A 21 -17.73 -25.95 29.02
CA THR A 21 -18.31 -24.98 29.97
C THR A 21 -18.74 -23.70 29.27
N ARG A 22 -18.03 -23.28 28.22
CA ARG A 22 -18.43 -22.12 27.43
C ARG A 22 -19.62 -22.45 26.55
N TRP A 23 -19.66 -23.65 25.97
CA TRP A 23 -20.80 -24.10 25.16
C TRP A 23 -22.09 -24.24 25.94
N SER A 24 -22.04 -24.72 27.19
CA SER A 24 -23.23 -24.85 28.03
C SER A 24 -23.85 -23.50 28.40
N GLN A 25 -23.10 -22.39 28.33
CA GLN A 25 -23.64 -21.04 28.56
C GLN A 25 -24.71 -20.67 27.54
N LEU A 26 -24.75 -21.29 26.34
CA LEU A 26 -25.80 -21.02 25.35
C LEU A 26 -27.18 -21.54 25.76
N ALA A 27 -27.27 -22.51 26.67
CA ALA A 27 -28.54 -23.10 27.09
C ALA A 27 -29.43 -22.03 27.76
N GLY A 28 -30.69 -21.96 27.34
CA GLY A 28 -31.63 -20.90 27.72
C GLY A 28 -31.48 -19.59 26.92
N GLY A 29 -30.53 -19.53 25.99
CA GLY A 29 -30.30 -18.40 25.10
C GLY A 29 -31.12 -18.42 23.82
N THR A 30 -30.85 -17.46 22.93
CA THR A 30 -31.47 -17.38 21.60
C THR A 30 -30.45 -17.57 20.50
N LEU A 31 -30.76 -18.43 19.55
CA LEU A 31 -30.03 -18.61 18.29
C LEU A 31 -30.74 -17.81 17.19
N VAL A 32 -30.11 -16.77 16.66
CA VAL A 32 -30.71 -15.93 15.59
C VAL A 32 -30.35 -16.50 14.23
N HIS A 33 -31.27 -17.26 13.63
CA HIS A 33 -31.05 -17.99 12.38
C HIS A 33 -31.66 -17.24 11.19
N ARG A 34 -30.89 -17.05 10.11
CA ARG A 34 -31.29 -16.25 8.92
C ARG A 34 -32.61 -16.68 8.29
N ILE A 35 -32.88 -17.99 8.28
CA ILE A 35 -34.06 -18.59 7.62
C ILE A 35 -35.17 -18.96 8.61
N LEU A 36 -34.81 -19.41 9.81
CA LEU A 36 -35.74 -20.00 10.77
C LEU A 36 -36.19 -18.99 11.83
N GLY A 37 -35.65 -17.78 11.81
CA GLY A 37 -35.89 -16.77 12.84
C GLY A 37 -35.14 -17.06 14.14
N ASP A 38 -35.69 -16.55 15.24
CA ASP A 38 -35.14 -16.70 16.58
C ASP A 38 -35.55 -18.06 17.15
N GLY A 39 -34.57 -18.86 17.60
CA GLY A 39 -34.80 -20.15 18.24
C GLY A 39 -34.29 -20.17 19.68
N LEU A 40 -35.09 -20.70 20.60
CA LEU A 40 -34.66 -20.95 21.99
C LEU A 40 -33.67 -22.11 22.01
N ILE A 41 -32.48 -21.89 22.53
CA ILE A 41 -31.46 -22.93 22.69
C ILE A 41 -31.79 -23.72 23.96
N GLU A 42 -32.10 -24.99 23.81
CA GLU A 42 -32.34 -25.88 24.95
C GLU A 42 -31.03 -26.42 25.50
N ASP A 43 -30.12 -26.85 24.61
CA ASP A 43 -28.91 -27.55 24.99
C ASP A 43 -27.85 -27.52 23.88
N VAL A 44 -26.60 -27.78 24.25
CA VAL A 44 -25.48 -28.01 23.32
C VAL A 44 -24.85 -29.36 23.63
N VAL A 45 -24.98 -30.30 22.69
CA VAL A 45 -24.55 -31.69 22.87
C VAL A 45 -23.37 -32.03 21.99
N LEU A 46 -22.51 -32.92 22.47
CA LEU A 46 -21.49 -33.57 21.65
C LEU A 46 -22.08 -34.86 21.07
N PHE A 47 -22.06 -35.00 19.74
CA PHE A 47 -22.54 -36.20 19.05
C PHE A 47 -21.51 -36.58 17.98
N GLU A 48 -20.96 -37.79 18.08
CA GLU A 48 -19.93 -38.31 17.15
C GLU A 48 -18.72 -37.36 17.00
N GLY A 49 -18.29 -36.76 18.11
CA GLY A 49 -17.17 -35.79 18.11
C GLY A 49 -17.52 -34.41 17.55
N GLN A 50 -18.76 -34.16 17.13
CA GLN A 50 -19.22 -32.87 16.64
C GLN A 50 -20.20 -32.21 17.61
N ARG A 51 -20.04 -30.89 17.82
CA ARG A 51 -20.99 -30.11 18.61
C ARG A 51 -22.27 -29.84 17.82
N ARG A 52 -23.41 -30.06 18.46
CA ARG A 52 -24.75 -29.79 17.92
C ARG A 52 -25.54 -28.93 18.89
N ILE A 53 -26.14 -27.87 18.37
CA ILE A 53 -27.04 -26.99 19.11
C ILE A 53 -28.45 -27.56 18.95
N VAL A 54 -29.13 -27.79 20.07
CA VAL A 54 -30.54 -28.17 20.11
C VAL A 54 -31.34 -26.90 20.35
N ALA A 55 -32.11 -26.48 19.34
CA ALA A 55 -32.91 -25.26 19.42
C ALA A 55 -34.34 -25.50 18.95
N VAL A 56 -35.28 -24.78 19.57
CA VAL A 56 -36.70 -24.79 19.24
C VAL A 56 -37.05 -23.47 18.56
N PHE A 57 -37.60 -23.56 17.35
CA PHE A 57 -38.05 -22.40 16.58
C PHE A 57 -39.57 -22.38 16.51
N ASP A 58 -40.16 -21.20 16.64
CA ASP A 58 -41.57 -21.01 16.36
C ASP A 58 -41.81 -21.04 14.84
N SER A 59 -42.86 -21.72 14.41
CA SER A 59 -43.31 -21.76 13.01
C SER A 59 -44.82 -21.74 12.94
N ASP A 60 -45.38 -21.47 11.75
CA ASP A 60 -46.84 -21.38 11.55
C ASP A 60 -47.57 -22.68 11.95
N ASP A 61 -46.89 -23.83 11.90
CA ASP A 61 -47.42 -25.15 12.29
C ASP A 61 -47.13 -25.52 13.76
N GLY A 62 -46.65 -24.57 14.57
CA GLY A 62 -46.21 -24.78 15.96
C GLY A 62 -44.69 -24.86 16.13
N GLN A 63 -44.23 -25.38 17.26
CA GLN A 63 -42.82 -25.39 17.62
C GLN A 63 -42.04 -26.53 16.95
N ARG A 64 -40.95 -26.18 16.26
CA ARG A 64 -40.07 -27.14 15.59
C ARG A 64 -38.74 -27.22 16.31
N ARG A 65 -38.50 -28.36 16.95
CA ARG A 65 -37.20 -28.71 17.55
C ARG A 65 -36.21 -29.16 16.47
N LYS A 66 -35.02 -28.56 16.44
CA LYS A 66 -33.95 -28.86 15.49
C LYS A 66 -32.64 -29.15 16.23
N LYS A 67 -31.88 -30.13 15.72
CA LYS A 67 -30.49 -30.38 16.11
C LYS A 67 -29.59 -29.91 14.97
N LEU A 68 -28.81 -28.88 15.22
CA LEU A 68 -28.02 -28.17 14.20
C LEU A 68 -26.53 -28.37 14.48
N SER A 69 -25.79 -28.88 13.49
CA SER A 69 -24.34 -29.00 13.58
C SER A 69 -23.68 -27.62 13.58
N VAL A 70 -22.83 -27.34 14.57
CA VAL A 70 -22.09 -26.07 14.68
C VAL A 70 -21.29 -25.81 13.41
N GLN A 71 -20.59 -26.82 12.89
CA GLN A 71 -19.78 -26.68 11.68
C GLN A 71 -20.65 -26.35 10.47
N ALA A 72 -21.78 -27.04 10.29
CA ALA A 72 -22.70 -26.75 9.19
C ALA A 72 -23.30 -25.33 9.28
N LEU A 73 -23.57 -24.85 10.51
CA LEU A 73 -24.06 -23.49 10.72
C LEU A 73 -23.01 -22.42 10.37
N LEU A 74 -21.73 -22.69 10.64
CA LEU A 74 -20.61 -21.83 10.23
C LEU A 74 -20.40 -21.84 8.72
N ASP A 75 -20.30 -23.02 8.11
CA ASP A 75 -20.00 -23.19 6.69
C ASP A 75 -21.09 -22.55 5.82
N LEU A 76 -22.35 -22.70 6.23
CA LEU A 76 -23.50 -22.15 5.53
C LEU A 76 -23.84 -20.71 5.97
N GLN A 77 -23.09 -20.14 6.92
CA GLN A 77 -23.30 -18.81 7.52
C GLN A 77 -24.76 -18.55 7.93
N ARG A 78 -25.45 -19.57 8.45
CA ARG A 78 -26.90 -19.53 8.68
C ARG A 78 -27.32 -18.86 9.98
N VAL A 79 -26.38 -18.66 10.90
CA VAL A 79 -26.62 -17.97 12.18
C VAL A 79 -25.93 -16.62 12.14
N ILE A 80 -26.66 -15.60 12.55
CA ILE A 80 -26.16 -14.22 12.63
C ILE A 80 -25.45 -14.03 13.97
N GLU A 81 -26.17 -14.26 15.06
CA GLU A 81 -25.73 -14.04 16.43
C GLU A 81 -26.35 -15.08 17.38
N VAL A 82 -25.77 -15.17 18.57
CA VAL A 82 -26.33 -15.86 19.73
C VAL A 82 -26.54 -14.86 20.85
N ARG A 83 -27.69 -14.91 21.50
CA ARG A 83 -27.99 -14.13 22.71
C ARG A 83 -27.86 -15.06 23.89
N VAL A 84 -26.77 -14.91 24.63
CA VAL A 84 -26.44 -15.77 25.77
C VAL A 84 -27.17 -15.24 27.02
N PRO A 85 -27.86 -16.09 27.80
CA PRO A 85 -28.57 -15.66 28.99
C PRO A 85 -27.58 -15.28 30.10
N GLY A 86 -27.77 -14.09 30.66
CA GLY A 86 -26.90 -13.53 31.69
C GLY A 86 -25.69 -12.76 31.15
N ASP A 87 -25.01 -12.07 32.07
CA ASP A 87 -23.84 -11.24 31.77
C ASP A 87 -22.60 -11.82 32.47
N SER A 88 -21.95 -12.78 31.82
CA SER A 88 -20.61 -13.18 32.26
C SER A 88 -19.61 -12.08 31.86
N ALA A 89 -18.66 -11.76 32.74
CA ALA A 89 -17.65 -10.74 32.46
C ALA A 89 -16.88 -11.05 31.16
N GLU A 90 -16.62 -12.34 30.89
CA GLU A 90 -15.94 -12.80 29.67
C GLU A 90 -16.77 -12.55 28.39
N LEU A 91 -18.08 -12.79 28.42
CA LEU A 91 -18.95 -12.56 27.26
C LEU A 91 -19.18 -11.07 27.00
N VAL A 92 -19.28 -10.27 28.07
CA VAL A 92 -19.32 -8.80 27.95
C VAL A 92 -18.04 -8.29 27.31
N GLU A 93 -16.87 -8.79 27.74
CA GLU A 93 -15.59 -8.43 27.13
C GLU A 93 -15.48 -8.87 25.66
N LEU A 94 -15.94 -10.09 25.34
CA LEU A 94 -15.96 -10.60 23.97
C LEU A 94 -16.82 -9.72 23.06
N LYS A 95 -18.04 -9.36 23.51
CA LYS A 95 -18.93 -8.46 22.79
C LYS A 95 -18.27 -7.09 22.58
N GLN A 96 -17.69 -6.50 23.62
CA GLN A 96 -16.99 -5.22 23.51
C GLN A 96 -15.85 -5.28 22.50
N ARG A 97 -15.05 -6.35 22.50
CA ARG A 97 -13.96 -6.55 21.51
C ARG A 97 -14.51 -6.64 20.09
N PHE A 98 -15.62 -7.35 19.88
CA PHE A 98 -16.28 -7.42 18.58
C PHE A 98 -16.81 -6.06 18.13
N ASP A 99 -17.57 -5.37 18.99
CA ASP A 99 -18.13 -4.05 18.69
C ASP A 99 -17.02 -3.04 18.35
N GLN A 100 -15.89 -3.08 19.08
CA GLN A 100 -14.72 -2.28 18.77
C GLN A 100 -14.11 -2.62 17.40
N ARG A 101 -14.00 -3.90 17.03
CA ARG A 101 -13.52 -4.31 15.71
C ARG A 101 -14.46 -3.84 14.60
N ALA A 102 -15.76 -4.04 14.78
CA ALA A 102 -16.79 -3.61 13.84
C ALA A 102 -16.74 -2.08 13.64
N HIS A 103 -16.67 -1.32 14.72
CA HIS A 103 -16.54 0.13 14.68
C HIS A 103 -15.26 0.58 13.96
N LYS A 104 -14.10 -0.01 14.29
CA LYS A 104 -12.83 0.26 13.59
C LYS A 104 -12.92 -0.05 12.09
N MET A 105 -13.61 -1.12 11.71
CA MET A 105 -13.80 -1.48 10.30
C MET A 105 -14.71 -0.51 9.55
N VAL A 106 -15.79 -0.03 10.18
CA VAL A 106 -16.65 1.01 9.61
C VAL A 106 -15.86 2.30 9.42
N ARG A 107 -15.18 2.76 10.47
CA ARG A 107 -14.32 3.96 10.42
C ARG A 107 -13.24 3.85 9.34
N LEU A 108 -12.59 2.69 9.23
CA LEU A 108 -11.58 2.45 8.20
C LEU A 108 -12.17 2.54 6.79
N LYS A 109 -13.38 2.00 6.55
CA LYS A 109 -14.05 2.11 5.24
C LYS A 109 -14.39 3.56 4.89
N GLU A 110 -14.90 4.32 5.85
CA GLU A 110 -15.21 5.75 5.68
C GLU A 110 -13.96 6.54 5.31
N LEU A 111 -12.87 6.34 6.04
CA LEU A 111 -11.60 7.03 5.77
C LEU A 111 -10.98 6.58 4.45
N ALA A 112 -10.99 5.27 4.16
CA ALA A 112 -10.51 4.76 2.88
C ALA A 112 -11.26 5.42 1.71
N ALA A 113 -12.58 5.58 1.81
CA ALA A 113 -13.38 6.30 0.82
C ALA A 113 -13.00 7.79 0.74
N LYS A 114 -12.87 8.47 1.89
CA LYS A 114 -12.47 9.89 1.97
C LYS A 114 -11.11 10.15 1.30
N PHE A 115 -10.15 9.25 1.51
CA PHE A 115 -8.81 9.32 0.92
C PHE A 115 -8.70 8.63 -0.45
N LYS A 116 -9.82 8.17 -1.03
CA LYS A 116 -9.91 7.55 -2.36
C LYS A 116 -9.00 6.33 -2.51
N LEU A 117 -8.88 5.51 -1.47
CA LEU A 117 -8.14 4.26 -1.49
C LEU A 117 -8.97 3.15 -2.17
N PRO A 118 -8.39 2.31 -3.05
CA PRO A 118 -9.10 1.20 -3.67
C PRO A 118 -9.43 0.13 -2.63
N SER A 119 -10.70 -0.26 -2.52
CA SER A 119 -11.16 -1.23 -1.50
C SER A 119 -10.59 -2.64 -1.69
N CYS A 120 -10.11 -2.98 -2.89
CA CYS A 120 -9.56 -4.30 -3.22
C CYS A 120 -8.03 -4.38 -3.16
N SER A 121 -7.31 -3.25 -3.21
CA SER A 121 -5.83 -3.26 -3.19
C SER A 121 -5.28 -3.16 -1.77
N VAL A 122 -5.92 -2.34 -0.93
CA VAL A 122 -5.40 -2.03 0.39
C VAL A 122 -5.96 -2.99 1.44
N ARG A 123 -5.08 -3.80 2.04
CA ARG A 123 -5.47 -4.68 3.13
C ARG A 123 -5.81 -3.88 4.41
N PRO A 124 -6.99 -4.09 5.01
CA PRO A 124 -7.33 -3.50 6.30
C PRO A 124 -6.29 -3.85 7.38
N SER A 125 -5.88 -2.85 8.15
CA SER A 125 -4.98 -3.03 9.29
C SER A 125 -5.17 -1.92 10.32
N ALA A 126 -4.80 -2.20 11.57
CA ALA A 126 -4.79 -1.19 12.62
C ALA A 126 -3.85 -0.02 12.27
N LYS A 127 -2.72 -0.31 11.62
CA LYS A 127 -1.73 0.70 11.23
C LYS A 127 -2.27 1.66 10.17
N LEU A 128 -3.02 1.14 9.20
CA LEU A 128 -3.70 1.96 8.20
C LEU A 128 -4.74 2.86 8.86
N LEU A 129 -5.60 2.32 9.74
CA LEU A 129 -6.60 3.10 10.44
C LEU A 129 -5.96 4.25 11.24
N GLU A 130 -4.96 3.95 12.07
CA GLU A 130 -4.18 4.94 12.82
C GLU A 130 -3.63 6.04 11.92
N THR A 131 -3.03 5.65 10.79
CA THR A 131 -2.45 6.59 9.83
C THR A 131 -3.50 7.51 9.21
N LEU A 132 -4.64 6.94 8.80
CA LEU A 132 -5.73 7.72 8.21
C LEU A 132 -6.40 8.65 9.22
N ASP A 133 -6.57 8.22 10.48
CA ASP A 133 -7.12 9.08 11.54
C ASP A 133 -6.21 10.28 11.82
N LEU A 134 -4.89 10.09 11.83
CA LEU A 134 -3.93 11.19 11.97
C LEU A 134 -4.05 12.19 10.82
N MET A 135 -4.12 11.69 9.59
CA MET A 135 -4.30 12.54 8.40
C MET A 135 -5.65 13.26 8.41
N ASP A 136 -6.72 12.59 8.86
CA ASP A 136 -8.06 13.14 8.97
C ASP A 136 -8.14 14.28 9.99
N ALA A 137 -7.46 14.11 11.12
CA ALA A 137 -7.31 15.12 12.17
C ALA A 137 -6.33 16.25 11.80
N GLY A 138 -5.70 16.21 10.62
CA GLY A 138 -4.68 17.18 10.22
C GLY A 138 -3.40 17.13 11.06
N LYS A 139 -3.16 16.01 11.77
CA LYS A 139 -1.98 15.82 12.61
C LYS A 139 -0.78 15.37 11.77
N PRO A 140 0.45 15.77 12.16
CA PRO A 140 1.64 15.31 11.48
C PRO A 140 1.79 13.79 11.60
N LEU A 141 2.24 13.15 10.54
CA LEU A 141 2.50 11.71 10.55
C LEU A 141 3.80 11.39 11.29
N PRO A 142 3.78 10.48 12.28
CA PRO A 142 4.99 9.96 12.90
C PRO A 142 5.90 9.28 11.88
N THR A 143 7.21 9.29 12.13
CA THR A 143 8.23 8.65 11.28
C THR A 143 7.89 7.19 10.97
N GLY A 144 7.35 6.44 11.94
CA GLY A 144 6.93 5.06 11.74
C GLY A 144 5.83 4.90 10.68
N CYS A 145 4.87 5.83 10.61
CA CYS A 145 3.82 5.82 9.59
C CYS A 145 4.37 6.19 8.21
N VAL A 146 5.26 7.17 8.15
CA VAL A 146 5.94 7.58 6.90
C VAL A 146 6.76 6.43 6.32
N THR A 147 7.59 5.78 7.13
CA THR A 147 8.39 4.63 6.71
C THR A 147 7.51 3.47 6.27
N TRP A 148 6.42 3.20 6.99
CA TRP A 148 5.47 2.13 6.65
C TRP A 148 4.76 2.39 5.31
N LEU A 149 4.29 3.62 5.05
CA LEU A 149 3.66 3.98 3.78
C LEU A 149 4.67 3.91 2.63
N ARG A 150 5.88 4.44 2.82
CA ARG A 150 6.92 4.49 1.79
C ARG A 150 7.44 3.10 1.41
N GLY A 151 7.59 2.21 2.39
CA GLY A 151 8.06 0.84 2.17
C GLY A 151 6.99 -0.13 1.67
N ASN A 152 5.76 0.34 1.47
CA ASN A 152 4.66 -0.53 1.08
C ASN A 152 4.74 -0.91 -0.42
N GLN A 153 4.36 -2.15 -0.73
CA GLN A 153 4.27 -2.60 -2.13
C GLN A 153 3.00 -2.07 -2.83
N ASP A 154 1.97 -1.69 -2.07
CA ASP A 154 0.76 -1.09 -2.64
C ASP A 154 1.03 0.37 -3.04
N ARG A 155 1.03 0.61 -4.35
CA ARG A 155 1.21 1.95 -4.95
C ARG A 155 0.14 2.94 -4.48
N ALA A 156 -1.06 2.50 -4.10
CA ALA A 156 -2.09 3.37 -3.55
C ALA A 156 -1.68 3.97 -2.19
N LEU A 157 -0.95 3.21 -1.37
CA LEU A 157 -0.43 3.70 -0.08
C LEU A 157 0.77 4.62 -0.27
N VAL A 158 1.64 4.33 -1.24
CA VAL A 158 2.73 5.26 -1.61
C VAL A 158 2.16 6.57 -2.16
N LYS A 159 1.12 6.50 -3.01
CA LYS A 159 0.39 7.67 -3.49
C LYS A 159 -0.25 8.45 -2.34
N LEU A 160 -0.85 7.78 -1.35
CA LEU A 160 -1.43 8.45 -0.18
C LEU A 160 -0.38 9.31 0.55
N LEU A 161 0.85 8.80 0.71
CA LEU A 161 1.95 9.58 1.27
C LEU A 161 2.35 10.75 0.36
N ALA A 162 2.37 10.55 -0.96
CA ALA A 162 2.63 11.61 -1.93
C ALA A 162 1.58 12.74 -1.82
N ASP A 163 0.29 12.39 -1.72
CA ASP A 163 -0.81 13.33 -1.53
C ASP A 163 -0.65 14.11 -0.21
N TYR A 164 -0.26 13.42 0.87
CA TYR A 164 0.02 14.04 2.17
C TYR A 164 1.15 15.07 2.07
N ARG A 165 2.31 14.68 1.52
CA ARG A 165 3.46 15.58 1.33
C ARG A 165 3.11 16.76 0.42
N TYR A 166 2.34 16.52 -0.65
CA TYR A 166 1.94 17.61 -1.53
C TYR A 166 1.02 18.61 -0.83
N ARG A 167 0.12 18.17 0.07
CA ARG A 167 -0.68 19.08 0.90
C ARG A 167 0.18 19.89 1.85
N GLU A 168 1.17 19.25 2.48
CA GLU A 168 2.16 19.90 3.33
C GLU A 168 2.91 20.99 2.56
N TYR A 169 3.42 20.69 1.36
CA TYR A 169 4.02 21.68 0.46
C TYR A 169 3.06 22.83 0.13
N ARG A 170 1.78 22.56 -0.14
CA ARG A 170 0.82 23.64 -0.43
C ARG A 170 0.64 24.61 0.74
N ALA A 171 0.83 24.13 1.98
CA ALA A 171 0.75 24.95 3.18
C ALA A 171 2.06 25.69 3.48
N THR A 172 3.21 25.02 3.38
CA THR A 172 4.52 25.58 3.79
C THR A 172 5.28 26.27 2.66
N ARG A 173 4.97 25.91 1.41
CA ARG A 173 5.73 26.26 0.20
C ARG A 173 7.19 25.79 0.22
N ASP A 174 7.53 24.82 1.06
CA ASP A 174 8.87 24.24 1.14
C ASP A 174 9.21 23.38 -0.11
N PRO A 175 10.20 23.78 -0.94
CA PRO A 175 10.55 23.04 -2.14
C PRO A 175 11.05 21.61 -1.88
N TRP A 176 11.67 21.34 -0.72
CA TRP A 176 12.10 19.98 -0.38
C TRP A 176 10.90 19.04 -0.25
N THR A 177 9.85 19.48 0.42
CA THR A 177 8.58 18.75 0.52
C THR A 177 7.96 18.50 -0.86
N LEU A 178 8.04 19.46 -1.80
CA LEU A 178 7.57 19.25 -3.18
C LEU A 178 8.42 18.20 -3.92
N ALA A 179 9.74 18.26 -3.79
CA ALA A 179 10.65 17.29 -4.41
C ALA A 179 10.39 15.86 -3.89
N GLU A 180 10.15 15.72 -2.58
CA GLU A 180 9.76 14.45 -1.94
C GLU A 180 8.42 13.94 -2.46
N ALA A 181 7.39 14.80 -2.50
CA ALA A 181 6.07 14.44 -3.02
C ALA A 181 6.16 13.95 -4.47
N SER A 182 6.92 14.65 -5.30
CA SER A 182 7.18 14.29 -6.69
C SER A 182 7.86 12.92 -6.82
N ALA A 183 8.87 12.63 -6.00
CA ALA A 183 9.52 11.32 -5.98
C ALA A 183 8.54 10.20 -5.59
N LEU A 184 7.70 10.43 -4.57
CA LEU A 184 6.69 9.46 -4.14
C LEU A 184 5.62 9.20 -5.20
N TYR A 185 5.18 10.21 -5.96
CA TYR A 185 4.29 9.99 -7.10
C TYR A 185 4.94 9.11 -8.17
N ARG A 186 6.23 9.30 -8.45
CA ARG A 186 6.96 8.43 -9.38
C ARG A 186 7.08 7.00 -8.86
N ASP A 187 7.39 6.81 -7.58
CA ASP A 187 7.44 5.48 -6.95
C ASP A 187 6.08 4.78 -6.98
N ALA A 188 4.98 5.55 -6.90
CA ALA A 188 3.62 5.07 -7.11
C ALA A 188 3.26 4.81 -8.59
N GLY A 189 4.19 5.01 -9.53
CA GLY A 189 3.96 4.82 -10.97
C GLY A 189 3.16 5.95 -11.64
N LEU A 190 3.06 7.12 -11.01
CA LEU A 190 2.25 8.27 -11.43
C LEU A 190 3.14 9.42 -11.94
N ALA A 191 4.03 9.14 -12.89
CA ALA A 191 4.96 10.13 -13.47
C ALA A 191 4.22 11.38 -14.00
N GLY A 192 3.10 11.20 -14.71
CA GLY A 192 2.28 12.32 -15.18
C GLY A 192 1.74 13.22 -14.05
N HIS A 193 1.43 12.64 -12.88
CA HIS A 193 0.98 13.41 -11.73
C HIS A 193 2.14 14.18 -11.09
N SER A 194 3.32 13.56 -10.98
CA SER A 194 4.56 14.21 -10.54
C SER A 194 4.92 15.43 -11.41
N ILE A 195 4.82 15.29 -12.74
CA ILE A 195 5.01 16.41 -13.68
C ILE A 195 3.98 17.51 -13.38
N LYS A 196 2.70 17.17 -13.29
CA LYS A 196 1.62 18.14 -13.03
C LYS A 196 1.81 18.93 -11.73
N VAL A 197 2.17 18.26 -10.63
CA VAL A 197 2.32 18.95 -9.33
C VAL A 197 3.56 19.82 -9.26
N THR A 198 4.58 19.51 -10.07
CA THR A 198 5.80 20.31 -10.12
C THR A 198 5.73 21.41 -11.16
N ASP A 199 4.97 21.29 -12.25
CA ASP A 199 4.95 22.18 -13.42
C ASP A 199 5.01 23.68 -13.09
N GLY A 200 4.17 24.15 -12.17
CA GLY A 200 4.09 25.56 -11.76
C GLY A 200 5.15 26.03 -10.75
N PHE A 201 6.12 25.19 -10.39
CA PHE A 201 7.21 25.59 -9.49
C PHE A 201 8.21 26.51 -10.21
N THR A 202 8.50 27.64 -9.59
CA THR A 202 9.53 28.60 -10.00
C THR A 202 10.65 28.65 -8.96
N PRO A 203 11.94 28.58 -9.36
CA PRO A 203 13.07 28.66 -8.43
C PRO A 203 13.20 30.00 -7.67
N ALA A 204 12.51 31.05 -8.11
CA ALA A 204 12.61 32.37 -7.52
C ALA A 204 12.22 32.37 -6.03
N GLY A 205 13.12 32.83 -5.17
CA GLY A 205 12.90 32.93 -3.72
C GLY A 205 13.17 31.65 -2.92
N ALA A 206 13.57 30.55 -3.56
CA ALA A 206 13.99 29.31 -2.91
C ALA A 206 15.51 29.15 -2.93
N ALA A 207 16.05 28.42 -1.95
CA ALA A 207 17.46 28.04 -1.95
C ALA A 207 17.81 27.23 -3.21
N ALA A 208 18.99 27.49 -3.80
CA ALA A 208 19.41 26.88 -5.07
C ALA A 208 19.35 25.34 -5.03
N ALA A 209 19.86 24.72 -3.97
CA ALA A 209 19.81 23.27 -3.77
C ALA A 209 18.37 22.71 -3.71
N ALA A 210 17.46 23.41 -3.04
CA ALA A 210 16.06 22.99 -2.93
C ALA A 210 15.34 23.10 -4.30
N SER A 211 15.62 24.17 -5.04
CA SER A 211 15.15 24.35 -6.42
C SER A 211 15.71 23.29 -7.37
N ALA A 212 17.01 22.97 -7.25
CA ALA A 212 17.64 21.89 -7.99
C ALA A 212 16.98 20.53 -7.70
N ALA A 213 16.63 20.24 -6.45
CA ALA A 213 15.94 19.02 -6.08
C ALA A 213 14.55 18.89 -6.73
N VAL A 214 13.76 19.97 -6.78
CA VAL A 214 12.46 19.97 -7.47
C VAL A 214 12.64 19.75 -8.98
N LEU A 215 13.56 20.47 -9.61
CA LEU A 215 13.83 20.34 -11.05
C LEU A 215 14.35 18.95 -11.42
N ASN A 216 15.25 18.39 -10.61
CA ASN A 216 15.75 17.03 -10.78
C ASN A 216 14.64 15.99 -10.64
N SER A 217 13.73 16.16 -9.66
CA SER A 217 12.59 15.29 -9.47
C SER A 217 11.60 15.36 -10.65
N ARG A 218 11.33 16.57 -11.16
CA ARG A 218 10.52 16.79 -12.38
C ARG A 218 11.17 16.17 -13.61
N ALA A 219 12.46 16.39 -13.81
CA ALA A 219 13.24 15.81 -14.90
C ALA A 219 13.11 14.28 -14.89
N ALA A 220 13.36 13.66 -13.74
CA ALA A 220 13.26 12.22 -13.64
C ALA A 220 11.82 11.70 -13.88
N ALA A 221 10.78 12.48 -13.56
CA ALA A 221 9.39 12.17 -13.92
C ALA A 221 9.14 12.25 -15.43
N LEU A 222 9.71 13.26 -16.10
CA LEU A 222 9.66 13.41 -17.56
C LEU A 222 10.36 12.23 -18.25
N ALA A 223 11.53 11.81 -17.75
CA ALA A 223 12.22 10.62 -18.23
C ALA A 223 11.39 9.34 -18.06
N ASP A 224 10.71 9.18 -16.93
CA ASP A 224 9.83 8.03 -16.67
C ASP A 224 8.56 8.06 -17.54
N ALA A 225 8.21 9.22 -18.11
CA ALA A 225 7.13 9.42 -19.07
C ALA A 225 7.60 9.44 -20.55
N ASP A 226 8.83 9.00 -20.84
CA ASP A 226 9.44 8.96 -22.18
C ASP A 226 9.58 10.36 -22.85
N ARG A 227 9.60 11.44 -22.06
CA ARG A 227 9.79 12.84 -22.51
C ARG A 227 11.25 13.26 -22.31
N VAL A 228 12.15 12.61 -23.05
CA VAL A 228 13.61 12.65 -22.84
C VAL A 228 14.20 14.05 -23.00
N ASP A 229 13.82 14.80 -24.03
CA ASP A 229 14.41 16.14 -24.28
C ASP A 229 14.01 17.16 -23.21
N GLU A 230 12.74 17.15 -22.79
CA GLU A 230 12.26 18.01 -21.70
C GLU A 230 12.88 17.62 -20.35
N SER A 231 13.05 16.32 -20.13
CA SER A 231 13.80 15.82 -18.98
C SER A 231 15.23 16.36 -18.97
N TYR A 232 15.89 16.38 -20.12
CA TYR A 232 17.25 16.86 -20.24
C TYR A 232 17.35 18.35 -19.92
N GLN A 233 16.45 19.17 -20.46
CA GLN A 233 16.39 20.61 -20.17
C GLN A 233 16.20 20.87 -18.67
N CYS A 234 15.26 20.16 -18.01
CA CYS A 234 15.04 20.29 -16.58
C CYS A 234 16.26 19.85 -15.75
N ALA A 235 16.89 18.72 -16.11
CA ALA A 235 18.07 18.22 -15.41
C ALA A 235 19.28 19.16 -15.58
N HIS A 236 19.45 19.75 -16.76
CA HIS A 236 20.50 20.73 -17.00
C HIS A 236 20.28 22.01 -16.18
N GLN A 237 19.04 22.51 -16.09
CA GLN A 237 18.72 23.64 -15.20
C GLN A 237 19.00 23.30 -13.74
N ALA A 238 18.69 22.09 -13.29
CA ALA A 238 19.04 21.62 -11.95
C ALA A 238 20.57 21.63 -11.72
N LEU A 239 21.35 21.20 -12.72
CA LEU A 239 22.82 21.18 -12.64
C LEU A 239 23.40 22.60 -12.55
N VAL A 240 22.81 23.58 -13.23
CA VAL A 240 23.23 24.98 -13.12
C VAL A 240 23.03 25.52 -11.71
N LEU A 241 21.94 25.13 -11.05
CA LEU A 241 21.62 25.55 -9.68
C LEU A 241 22.46 24.83 -8.63
N ASP A 242 22.76 23.55 -8.85
CA ASP A 242 23.55 22.72 -7.94
C ASP A 242 24.53 21.83 -8.74
N PRO A 243 25.69 22.39 -9.15
CA PRO A 243 26.65 21.67 -9.99
C PRO A 243 27.20 20.40 -9.32
N GLU A 244 27.34 20.42 -7.99
CA GLU A 244 27.92 19.32 -7.23
C GLU A 244 26.90 18.24 -6.87
N SER A 245 25.67 18.36 -7.36
CA SER A 245 24.63 17.38 -7.11
C SER A 245 24.93 16.04 -7.78
N ALA A 246 25.24 15.05 -6.95
CA ALA A 246 25.42 13.67 -7.41
C ALA A 246 24.13 13.11 -8.03
N TYR A 247 22.96 13.47 -7.50
CA TYR A 247 21.66 13.05 -8.02
C TYR A 247 21.39 13.59 -9.43
N VAL A 248 21.69 14.86 -9.67
CA VAL A 248 21.52 15.48 -11.00
C VAL A 248 22.49 14.86 -12.00
N SER A 249 23.76 14.71 -11.62
CA SER A 249 24.77 14.07 -12.47
C SER A 249 24.36 12.63 -12.81
N ASN A 250 23.86 11.87 -11.84
CA ASN A 250 23.39 10.51 -12.06
C ASN A 250 22.18 10.44 -13.03
N LEU A 251 21.27 11.42 -12.97
CA LEU A 251 20.15 11.52 -13.92
C LEU A 251 20.63 11.91 -15.32
N LEU A 252 21.52 12.90 -15.45
CA LEU A 252 22.09 13.29 -16.74
C LEU A 252 22.84 12.13 -17.40
N GLY A 253 23.58 11.33 -16.62
CA GLY A 253 24.20 10.11 -17.10
C GLY A 253 23.20 9.13 -17.73
N ARG A 254 22.06 8.90 -17.05
CA ARG A 254 20.94 8.08 -17.60
C ARG A 254 20.41 8.67 -18.90
N LEU A 255 20.20 9.99 -18.96
CA LEU A 255 19.60 10.64 -20.12
C LEU A 255 20.53 10.61 -21.33
N GLU A 256 21.82 10.84 -21.15
CA GLU A 256 22.79 10.79 -22.25
C GLU A 256 22.93 9.37 -22.80
N TYR A 257 22.86 8.35 -21.94
CA TYR A 257 22.76 6.95 -22.38
C TYR A 257 21.52 6.71 -23.25
N ILE A 258 20.35 7.21 -22.86
CA ILE A 258 19.10 7.08 -23.64
C ILE A 258 19.22 7.80 -24.99
N ARG A 259 19.97 8.91 -25.05
CA ARG A 259 20.21 9.70 -26.27
C ARG A 259 21.32 9.15 -27.16
N GLY A 260 22.03 8.10 -26.73
CA GLY A 260 23.11 7.47 -27.50
C GLY A 260 24.50 8.06 -27.27
N HIS A 261 24.67 8.97 -26.32
CA HIS A 261 25.96 9.56 -25.96
C HIS A 261 26.59 8.80 -24.79
N ALA A 262 27.03 7.57 -25.04
CA ALA A 262 27.51 6.66 -23.99
C ALA A 262 28.73 7.22 -23.23
N GLU A 263 29.72 7.80 -23.91
CA GLU A 263 30.90 8.36 -23.24
C GLU A 263 30.53 9.53 -22.30
N LEU A 264 29.69 10.45 -22.79
CA LEU A 264 29.24 11.59 -22.00
C LEU A 264 28.40 11.16 -20.79
N GLY A 265 27.52 10.17 -20.97
CA GLY A 265 26.76 9.63 -19.87
C GLY A 265 27.64 8.99 -18.79
N ASP A 266 28.74 8.35 -19.18
CA ASP A 266 29.69 7.75 -18.25
C ASP A 266 30.52 8.80 -17.52
N ALA A 267 30.85 9.92 -18.17
CA ALA A 267 31.47 11.07 -17.52
C ALA A 267 30.56 11.65 -16.42
N TYR A 268 29.26 11.76 -16.67
CA TYR A 268 28.29 12.18 -15.65
C TYR A 268 28.16 11.16 -14.51
N PHE A 269 28.17 9.86 -14.80
CA PHE A 269 28.17 8.85 -13.74
C PHE A 269 29.45 8.90 -12.89
N ALA A 270 30.61 9.14 -13.50
CA ALA A 270 31.87 9.32 -12.77
C ALA A 270 31.82 10.55 -11.85
N ARG A 271 31.23 11.67 -12.32
CA ARG A 271 30.99 12.86 -11.48
C ARG A 271 30.09 12.53 -10.29
N ALA A 272 29.01 11.76 -10.51
CA ALA A 272 28.11 11.34 -9.44
C ALA A 272 28.80 10.41 -8.42
N GLU A 273 29.62 9.46 -8.87
CA GLU A 273 30.40 8.58 -7.99
C GLU A 273 31.41 9.40 -7.16
N ALA A 274 32.07 10.40 -7.75
CA ALA A 274 33.02 11.26 -7.05
C ALA A 274 32.35 12.13 -5.97
N ALA A 275 31.19 12.72 -6.26
CA ALA A 275 30.50 13.64 -5.35
C ALA A 275 29.98 12.97 -4.06
N GLU A 276 29.73 11.66 -4.07
CA GLU A 276 29.17 10.91 -2.94
C GLU A 276 30.07 9.75 -2.48
N ASN A 277 31.38 9.81 -2.77
CA ASN A 277 32.36 8.77 -2.44
C ASN A 277 31.90 7.34 -2.81
N GLY A 278 31.23 7.19 -3.96
CA GLY A 278 30.74 5.93 -4.49
C GLY A 278 29.44 5.40 -3.88
N SER A 279 28.77 6.14 -2.98
CA SER A 279 27.51 5.69 -2.36
C SER A 279 26.28 5.80 -3.28
N VAL A 280 26.39 6.51 -4.41
CA VAL A 280 25.32 6.62 -5.41
C VAL A 280 25.14 5.31 -6.18
N ARG A 281 23.90 4.88 -6.31
CA ARG A 281 23.51 3.69 -7.11
C ARG A 281 23.51 3.98 -8.62
N VAL A 282 24.67 4.26 -9.20
CA VAL A 282 24.80 4.55 -10.64
C VAL A 282 24.43 3.36 -11.53
N ASP A 283 24.72 2.12 -11.12
CA ASP A 283 24.42 0.94 -11.92
C ASP A 283 22.92 0.69 -12.08
N ALA A 284 22.11 1.08 -11.09
CA ALA A 284 20.66 1.05 -11.21
C ALA A 284 20.17 2.01 -12.30
N GLN A 285 20.80 3.19 -12.43
CA GLN A 285 20.47 4.16 -13.47
C GLN A 285 20.98 3.70 -14.85
N ARG A 286 22.19 3.12 -14.94
CA ARG A 286 22.68 2.49 -16.18
C ARG A 286 21.73 1.40 -16.69
N LYS A 287 21.23 0.54 -15.79
CA LYS A 287 20.19 -0.46 -16.12
C LYS A 287 18.93 0.19 -16.64
N ARG A 288 18.37 1.17 -15.92
CA ARG A 288 17.16 1.90 -16.34
C ARG A 288 17.35 2.58 -17.70
N ALA A 289 18.51 3.17 -17.96
CA ALA A 289 18.84 3.78 -19.24
C ALA A 289 18.83 2.74 -20.37
N LEU A 290 19.48 1.59 -20.14
CA LEU A 290 19.50 0.52 -21.12
C LEU A 290 18.11 -0.02 -21.41
N GLU A 291 17.25 -0.20 -20.41
CA GLU A 291 15.87 -0.62 -20.64
C GLU A 291 15.07 0.40 -21.46
N ALA A 292 15.27 1.71 -21.19
CA ALA A 292 14.55 2.80 -21.86
C ALA A 292 15.07 3.10 -23.28
N ALA A 293 16.35 2.86 -23.56
CA ALA A 293 16.93 3.05 -24.87
C ALA A 293 16.23 2.19 -25.95
N LYS A 294 16.21 2.67 -27.19
CA LYS A 294 15.50 2.03 -28.31
C LYS A 294 16.45 1.71 -29.47
N GLY A 295 16.13 0.65 -30.21
CA GLY A 295 16.80 0.31 -31.46
C GLY A 295 18.33 0.13 -31.34
N GLU A 296 19.06 0.82 -32.23
CA GLU A 296 20.52 0.79 -32.30
C GLU A 296 21.18 1.36 -31.04
N ILE A 297 20.66 2.46 -30.49
CA ILE A 297 21.16 3.07 -29.25
C ILE A 297 21.23 2.04 -28.10
N LYS A 298 20.18 1.22 -27.94
CA LYS A 298 20.16 0.16 -26.92
C LYS A 298 21.27 -0.87 -27.14
N ARG A 299 21.50 -1.29 -28.39
CA ARG A 299 22.53 -2.30 -28.73
C ARG A 299 23.93 -1.75 -28.54
N ASP A 300 24.18 -0.52 -28.98
CA ASP A 300 25.48 0.13 -28.84
C ASP A 300 25.80 0.41 -27.38
N LEU A 301 24.82 0.85 -26.59
CA LEU A 301 24.98 1.02 -25.15
C LEU A 301 25.27 -0.31 -24.44
N ALA A 302 24.59 -1.40 -24.82
CA ALA A 302 24.88 -2.72 -24.27
C ALA A 302 26.31 -3.17 -24.59
N ARG A 303 26.78 -2.94 -25.83
CA ARG A 303 28.16 -3.24 -26.25
C ARG A 303 29.17 -2.42 -25.46
N PHE A 304 28.98 -1.10 -25.40
CA PHE A 304 29.81 -0.16 -24.67
C PHE A 304 30.00 -0.57 -23.20
N LEU A 305 28.89 -0.90 -22.51
CA LEU A 305 28.96 -1.36 -21.12
C LEU A 305 29.76 -2.66 -20.99
N LEU A 306 29.54 -3.64 -21.88
CA LEU A 306 30.25 -4.92 -21.83
C LEU A 306 31.74 -4.80 -22.14
N GLU A 307 32.12 -3.90 -23.06
CA GLU A 307 33.51 -3.58 -23.35
C GLU A 307 34.20 -2.93 -22.15
N LYS A 308 33.49 -2.04 -21.44
CA LYS A 308 34.01 -1.35 -20.25
C LYS A 308 34.28 -2.31 -19.08
N ASP A 309 33.32 -3.16 -18.73
CA ASP A 309 33.49 -4.17 -17.69
C ASP A 309 32.52 -5.36 -17.92
N PRO A 310 32.98 -6.45 -18.55
CA PRO A 310 32.11 -7.56 -18.91
C PRO A 310 31.58 -8.34 -17.69
N LYS A 311 32.22 -8.21 -16.52
CA LYS A 311 31.77 -8.86 -15.28
C LYS A 311 30.70 -8.01 -14.58
N ARG A 312 30.97 -6.72 -14.35
CA ARG A 312 30.01 -5.79 -13.70
C ARG A 312 28.74 -5.61 -14.54
N TYR A 313 28.87 -5.61 -15.87
CA TYR A 313 27.77 -5.36 -16.79
C TYR A 313 27.27 -6.61 -17.52
N ALA A 314 27.52 -7.81 -16.99
CA ALA A 314 27.07 -9.07 -17.60
C ALA A 314 25.56 -9.11 -17.91
N TRP A 315 24.74 -8.37 -17.16
CA TRP A 315 23.30 -8.22 -17.39
C TRP A 315 22.94 -7.54 -18.72
N ALA A 316 23.86 -6.78 -19.34
CA ALA A 316 23.63 -6.11 -20.62
C ALA A 316 23.61 -7.08 -21.81
N LYS A 317 24.21 -8.29 -21.68
CA LYS A 317 24.32 -9.28 -22.77
C LYS A 317 22.98 -9.66 -23.40
N ARG A 318 21.91 -9.70 -22.60
CA ARG A 318 20.55 -10.04 -23.07
C ARG A 318 20.03 -9.09 -24.15
N HIS A 319 20.54 -7.87 -24.19
CA HIS A 319 20.12 -6.80 -25.12
C HIS A 319 20.89 -6.82 -26.44
N LEU A 320 21.89 -7.68 -26.58
CA LEU A 320 22.57 -7.95 -27.85
C LEU A 320 21.90 -9.05 -28.67
N GLN A 321 21.05 -9.87 -28.05
CA GLN A 321 20.46 -11.08 -28.65
C GLN A 321 19.06 -10.85 -29.25
N GLN A 322 18.49 -9.65 -29.13
CA GLN A 322 17.22 -9.30 -29.76
C GLN A 322 17.47 -8.75 -31.16
N ALA A 323 17.44 -9.61 -32.18
CA ALA A 323 17.40 -9.22 -33.58
C ALA A 323 15.94 -8.86 -34.00
N PRO A 324 15.74 -8.01 -35.02
CA PRO A 324 14.42 -7.65 -35.50
C PRO A 324 13.83 -8.80 -36.33
N GLY A 325 12.66 -9.29 -35.91
CA GLY A 325 11.84 -10.20 -36.70
C GLY A 325 11.64 -11.59 -36.08
N SER A 326 10.55 -11.73 -35.33
CA SER A 326 9.77 -12.97 -35.30
C SER A 326 8.30 -12.58 -35.56
N PRO A 327 7.61 -13.26 -36.51
CA PRO A 327 6.21 -12.99 -36.84
C PRO A 327 5.24 -13.25 -35.68
#